data_AF-A0A9J6QH15-F1
#
_entry.id   AF-A0A9J6QH15-F1
#
_cell.length_a   1.000
_cell.length_b   1.000
_cell.length_c   1.000
_cell.angle_alpha   90.00
_cell.angle_beta   90.00
_cell.angle_gamma   90.00
#
_symmetry.space_group_name_H-M   'P 1'
#
loop_
_entity.id
_entity.type
_entity.pdbx_description
1 polymer ?
#
loop_
_entity_poly.entity_id
_entity_poly.type
_entity_poly.pdbx_seq_one_letter_code
_entity_poly.pdbx_strand_id
1 'polypeptide(L)'
;MTNRYSLSARPLVAPDDQLRWNIDSSSNQEPITLSHGRVEVCGWLLAEDGRSPRLAIKNDYATYSYPFNVKRPDVIAAILQQPADNHPRLNCGFKINVPFSAQITLGLESDGLITWLTELNFSPA
;
A
#
# COMPACT_ATOMS: atom_id res chain seq x y z
N MET A 1 11.51 -3.64 -24.79
CA MET A 1 10.04 -3.44 -24.89
C MET A 1 9.56 -3.02 -23.53
N THR A 2 8.96 -1.85 -23.40
CA THR A 2 8.41 -1.38 -22.12
C THR A 2 6.99 -1.91 -21.99
N ASN A 3 6.80 -2.94 -21.18
CA ASN A 3 5.46 -3.47 -20.91
C ASN A 3 4.69 -2.45 -20.05
N ARG A 4 3.52 -2.07 -20.55
CA ARG A 4 2.65 -1.04 -19.99
C ARG A 4 1.43 -1.71 -19.38
N TYR A 5 1.08 -1.34 -18.15
CA TYR A 5 -0.05 -1.92 -17.43
C TYR A 5 -1.00 -0.87 -16.90
N SER A 6 -2.29 -1.15 -16.97
CA SER A 6 -3.33 -0.46 -16.22
C SER A 6 -3.47 -1.10 -14.84
N LEU A 7 -3.73 -0.27 -13.83
CA LEU A 7 -3.97 -0.72 -12.46
C LEU A 7 -5.42 -0.49 -12.09
N SER A 8 -6.05 -1.53 -11.56
CA SER A 8 -7.31 -1.42 -10.84
C SER A 8 -7.13 -1.93 -9.42
N ALA A 9 -7.80 -1.30 -8.46
CA ALA A 9 -7.81 -1.71 -7.07
C ALA A 9 -9.21 -2.18 -6.69
N ARG A 10 -9.30 -3.36 -6.08
CA ARG A 10 -10.55 -3.93 -5.55
C ARG A 10 -10.44 -4.05 -4.04
N PRO A 11 -11.19 -3.24 -3.26
CA PRO A 11 -11.26 -3.42 -1.81
C PRO A 11 -11.77 -4.80 -1.45
N LEU A 12 -11.10 -5.47 -0.52
CA LEU A 12 -11.52 -6.74 0.10
C LEU A 12 -12.25 -6.50 1.42
N VAL A 13 -11.94 -5.38 2.08
CA VAL A 13 -12.59 -4.88 3.28
C VAL A 13 -12.95 -3.41 3.04
N ALA A 14 -14.01 -2.91 3.66
CA ALA A 14 -14.33 -1.49 3.62
C ALA A 14 -13.40 -0.73 4.58
N PRO A 15 -12.85 0.43 4.18
CA PRO A 15 -12.17 1.30 5.13
C PRO A 15 -13.17 1.82 6.16
N ASP A 16 -12.75 1.89 7.42
CA ASP A 16 -13.53 2.39 8.54
C ASP A 16 -12.69 3.35 9.40
N ASP A 17 -13.20 3.76 10.56
CA ASP A 17 -12.48 4.69 11.44
C ASP A 17 -11.21 4.11 12.06
N GLN A 18 -11.15 2.78 12.22
CA GLN A 18 -10.04 2.07 12.84
C GLN A 18 -8.96 1.70 11.83
N LEU A 19 -9.33 1.47 10.57
CA LEU A 19 -8.43 1.05 9.51
C LEU A 19 -8.72 1.79 8.20
N ARG A 20 -7.83 2.72 7.86
CA ARG A 20 -7.88 3.50 6.63
C ARG A 20 -6.65 3.24 5.79
N TRP A 21 -6.81 3.16 4.48
CA TRP A 21 -5.69 3.01 3.56
C TRP A 21 -6.02 3.67 2.24
N ASN A 22 -4.97 3.97 1.49
CA ASN A 22 -5.09 4.34 0.09
C ASN A 22 -3.88 3.82 -0.68
N ILE A 23 -4.13 3.49 -1.93
CA ILE A 23 -3.07 3.21 -2.89
C ILE A 23 -2.83 4.51 -3.64
N ASP A 24 -1.60 4.99 -3.62
CA ASP A 24 -1.22 6.12 -4.43
C ASP A 24 -1.23 5.64 -5.88
N SER A 25 -2.42 5.65 -6.50
CA SER A 25 -2.50 5.64 -7.95
C SER A 25 -1.67 6.82 -8.41
N SER A 26 -0.73 6.62 -9.33
CA SER A 26 -0.20 7.72 -10.12
C SER A 26 -1.40 8.34 -10.82
N SER A 27 -2.05 9.31 -10.19
CA SER A 27 -3.36 9.83 -10.57
C SER A 27 -3.30 10.62 -11.88
N ASN A 28 -2.22 10.48 -12.66
CA ASN A 28 -2.04 11.02 -14.00
C ASN A 28 -1.36 9.99 -14.91
N GLN A 29 -2.18 9.20 -15.60
CA GLN A 29 -2.08 8.81 -17.01
C GLN A 29 -0.88 8.01 -17.55
N GLU A 30 0.17 7.71 -16.79
CA GLU A 30 1.22 6.83 -17.30
C GLU A 30 0.95 5.36 -16.97
N PRO A 31 1.03 4.45 -17.94
CA PRO A 31 0.97 3.04 -17.68
C PRO A 31 2.11 2.62 -16.75
N ILE A 32 1.79 1.76 -15.80
CA ILE A 32 2.77 1.25 -14.84
C ILE A 32 3.88 0.56 -15.62
N THR A 33 5.10 1.04 -15.40
CA THR A 33 6.29 0.50 -16.03
C THR A 33 6.97 -0.45 -15.07
N LEU A 34 7.29 -1.65 -15.56
CA LEU A 34 8.09 -2.61 -14.81
C LEU A 34 9.57 -2.23 -14.90
N SER A 35 10.25 -2.22 -13.76
CA SER A 35 11.71 -2.11 -13.69
C SER A 35 12.28 -3.46 -13.31
N HIS A 36 13.04 -4.10 -14.21
CA HIS A 36 13.67 -5.40 -13.97
C HIS A 36 12.71 -6.49 -13.46
N GLY A 37 11.49 -6.55 -14.02
CA GLY A 37 10.46 -7.51 -13.61
C GLY A 37 9.80 -7.20 -12.26
N ARG A 38 9.97 -5.98 -11.74
CA ARG A 38 9.37 -5.52 -10.49
C ARG A 38 8.41 -4.36 -10.73
N VAL A 39 7.44 -4.23 -9.84
CA VAL A 39 6.51 -3.11 -9.78
C VAL A 39 6.67 -2.38 -8.45
N GLU A 40 6.58 -1.07 -8.51
CA GLU A 40 6.58 -0.21 -7.33
C GLU A 40 5.14 -0.04 -6.83
N VAL A 41 4.92 -0.37 -5.56
CA VAL A 41 3.63 -0.24 -4.90
C VAL A 41 3.76 0.84 -3.83
N CYS A 42 2.96 1.90 -3.98
CA CYS A 42 3.00 3.10 -3.15
C CYS A 42 1.63 3.40 -2.56
N GLY A 43 1.62 3.97 -1.35
CA GLY A 43 0.38 4.31 -0.66
C GLY A 43 0.60 4.62 0.81
N TRP A 44 -0.47 4.56 1.57
CA TRP A 44 -0.46 4.72 3.01
C TRP A 44 -1.52 3.83 3.68
N LEU A 45 -1.27 3.50 4.95
CA LEU A 45 -2.14 2.69 5.78
C LEU A 45 -2.07 3.18 7.22
N LEU A 46 -3.23 3.57 7.76
CA LEU A 46 -3.43 4.00 9.13
C LEU A 46 -4.29 2.98 9.87
N ALA A 47 -3.72 2.38 10.90
CA ALA A 47 -4.46 1.64 11.92
C ALA A 47 -4.55 2.49 13.20
N GLU A 48 -5.68 2.43 13.91
CA GLU A 48 -5.80 3.00 15.26
C GLU A 48 -4.97 2.23 16.27
N ASP A 49 -5.09 0.90 16.24
CA ASP A 49 -4.47 0.02 17.22
C ASP A 49 -3.55 -1.01 16.54
N GLY A 50 -2.29 -1.04 16.97
CA GLY A 50 -1.33 -2.02 16.50
C GLY A 50 0.06 -1.73 17.04
N ARG A 51 0.67 -2.71 17.73
CA ARG A 51 2.09 -2.65 18.06
C ARG A 51 2.87 -2.85 16.75
N SER A 52 3.41 -1.76 16.21
CA SER A 52 4.29 -1.77 15.02
C SER A 52 3.67 -2.44 13.79
N PRO A 53 2.58 -1.88 13.23
CA PRO A 53 1.94 -2.43 12.06
C PRO A 53 2.91 -2.53 10.88
N ARG A 54 2.76 -3.58 10.08
CA ARG A 54 3.54 -3.84 8.87
C ARG A 54 2.62 -3.96 7.66
N LEU A 55 3.16 -3.61 6.50
CA LEU A 55 2.50 -3.84 5.22
C LEU A 55 2.77 -5.29 4.78
N ALA A 56 1.72 -6.10 4.74
CA ALA A 56 1.76 -7.40 4.09
C ALA A 56 1.51 -7.24 2.59
N ILE A 57 2.36 -7.84 1.76
CA ILE A 57 2.19 -7.91 0.31
C ILE A 57 2.24 -9.37 -0.11
N LYS A 58 1.16 -9.85 -0.71
CA LYS A 58 1.06 -11.18 -1.31
C LYS A 58 1.06 -11.08 -2.82
N ASN A 59 1.87 -11.92 -3.46
CA ASN A 59 1.85 -12.16 -4.90
C ASN A 59 1.85 -13.68 -5.16
N ASP A 60 1.98 -14.09 -6.42
CA ASP A 60 2.00 -15.51 -6.82
C ASP A 60 3.15 -16.32 -6.21
N TYR A 61 4.21 -15.65 -5.73
CA TYR A 61 5.43 -16.31 -5.25
C TYR A 61 5.43 -16.48 -3.74
N ALA A 62 5.04 -15.45 -2.99
CA ALA A 62 5.09 -15.45 -1.53
C ALA A 62 4.26 -14.31 -0.92
N THR A 63 4.17 -14.36 0.41
CA THR A 63 3.72 -13.24 1.24
C THR A 63 4.94 -12.64 1.95
N TYR A 64 5.08 -11.32 1.86
CA TYR A 64 6.17 -10.56 2.46
C TYR A 64 5.62 -9.48 3.37
N SER A 65 6.36 -9.18 4.44
CA SER A 65 5.99 -8.16 5.41
C SER A 65 7.04 -7.06 5.51
N TYR A 66 6.62 -5.83 5.26
CA TYR A 66 7.49 -4.66 5.18
C TYR A 66 7.16 -3.65 6.29
N PRO A 67 8.17 -3.02 6.91
CA PRO A 67 7.91 -1.82 7.69
C PRO A 67 7.47 -0.68 6.75
N PHE A 68 6.62 0.21 7.25
CA PHE A 68 6.35 1.48 6.59
C PHE A 68 7.64 2.31 6.51
N ASN A 69 7.93 2.86 5.34
CA ASN A 69 9.20 3.51 5.02
C ASN A 69 9.05 4.95 4.50
N VAL A 70 7.82 5.48 4.41
CA VAL A 70 7.54 6.83 3.93
C VAL A 70 6.82 7.64 5.00
N LYS A 71 7.32 8.85 5.27
CA LYS A 71 6.64 9.84 6.11
C LYS A 71 5.49 10.47 5.33
N ARG A 72 4.30 10.53 5.93
CA ARG A 72 3.08 11.09 5.31
C ARG A 72 2.44 12.18 6.16
N PRO A 73 3.09 13.34 6.35
CA PRO A 73 2.51 14.45 7.11
C PRO A 73 1.20 14.97 6.48
N ASP A 74 1.08 14.86 5.16
CA ASP A 74 -0.13 15.15 4.38
C ASP A 74 -1.32 14.30 4.86
N VAL A 75 -1.10 13.00 5.06
CA VAL A 75 -2.12 12.06 5.53
C VAL A 75 -2.49 12.35 6.98
N ILE A 76 -1.52 12.65 7.85
CA ILE A 76 -1.81 12.99 9.25
C ILE A 76 -2.68 14.24 9.34
N ALA A 77 -2.33 15.30 8.60
CA ALA A 77 -3.09 16.54 8.61
C ALA A 77 -4.50 16.38 7.99
N ALA A 78 -4.61 15.64 6.88
CA ALA A 78 -5.88 15.50 6.15
C ALA A 78 -6.84 14.47 6.77
N ILE A 79 -6.31 13.32 7.20
CA ILE A 79 -7.11 12.17 7.64
C ILE A 79 -7.30 12.17 9.16
N LEU A 80 -6.23 12.42 9.93
CA LEU A 80 -6.32 12.43 11.39
C LEU A 80 -6.65 13.82 11.96
N GLN A 81 -6.58 14.87 11.13
CA GLN A 81 -6.80 16.27 11.53
C GLN A 81 -5.93 16.69 12.73
N GLN A 82 -4.71 16.14 12.79
CA GLN A 82 -3.75 16.34 13.87
C GLN A 82 -2.45 16.98 13.35
N PRO A 83 -1.68 17.66 14.22
CA PRO A 83 -0.35 18.13 13.84
C PRO A 83 0.57 16.95 13.51
N ALA A 84 1.26 17.04 12.37
CA ALA A 84 2.15 15.98 11.91
C ALA A 84 3.51 15.94 12.61
N ASP A 85 3.87 17.01 13.33
CA ASP A 85 5.18 17.13 13.98
C ASP A 85 5.36 16.03 15.04
N ASN A 86 6.37 15.18 14.83
CA ASN A 86 6.67 14.00 15.64
C ASN A 86 5.48 13.06 15.93
N HIS A 87 4.45 13.05 15.05
CA HIS A 87 3.29 12.20 15.25
C HIS A 87 3.68 10.71 15.21
N PRO A 88 3.21 9.86 16.14
CA PRO A 88 3.61 8.45 16.22
C PRO A 88 3.31 7.65 14.95
N ARG A 89 2.27 8.06 14.19
CA ARG A 89 1.85 7.44 12.93
C ARG A 89 2.42 8.13 11.69
N LEU A 90 3.42 9.02 11.84
CA LEU A 90 3.99 9.77 10.71
C LEU A 90 4.55 8.84 9.62
N ASN A 91 5.12 7.70 10.02
CA ASN A 91 5.59 6.66 9.10
C ASN A 91 4.45 5.68 8.76
N CYS A 92 3.35 6.16 8.20
CA CYS A 92 2.24 5.33 7.72
C CYS A 92 2.28 5.09 6.20
N GLY A 93 3.21 5.72 5.50
CA GLY A 93 3.39 5.55 4.06
C GLY A 93 4.29 4.37 3.72
N PHE A 94 4.08 3.81 2.54
CA PHE A 94 4.92 2.78 1.97
C PHE A 94 5.27 3.07 0.52
N LYS A 95 6.47 2.65 0.14
CA LYS A 95 6.99 2.65 -1.23
C LYS A 95 7.89 1.44 -1.40
N ILE A 96 7.34 0.35 -1.94
CA ILE A 96 7.98 -0.97 -1.96
C ILE A 96 8.05 -1.49 -3.40
N ASN A 97 9.23 -1.92 -3.82
CA ASN A 97 9.43 -2.60 -5.09
C ASN A 97 9.28 -4.11 -4.88
N VAL A 98 8.27 -4.73 -5.51
CA VAL A 98 7.98 -6.16 -5.38
C VAL A 98 8.08 -6.88 -6.73
N PRO A 99 8.37 -8.19 -6.75
CA PRO A 99 8.28 -8.97 -7.99
C PRO A 99 6.90 -8.80 -8.62
N PHE A 100 6.87 -8.55 -9.92
CA PHE A 100 5.63 -8.34 -10.64
C PHE A 100 4.78 -9.62 -10.65
N SER A 101 3.50 -9.45 -10.38
CA SER A 101 2.43 -10.41 -10.66
C SER A 101 1.24 -9.63 -11.23
N ALA A 102 0.43 -10.29 -12.05
CA ALA A 102 -0.82 -9.72 -12.53
C ALA A 102 -1.79 -9.38 -11.39
N GLN A 103 -1.63 -10.03 -10.23
CA GLN A 103 -2.42 -9.78 -9.04
C GLN A 103 -1.52 -9.63 -7.81
N ILE A 104 -1.71 -8.56 -7.05
CA ILE A 104 -1.00 -8.32 -5.79
C ILE A 104 -2.02 -7.95 -4.72
N THR A 105 -2.05 -8.67 -3.61
CA THR A 105 -2.91 -8.34 -2.48
C THR A 105 -2.12 -7.60 -1.42
N LEU A 106 -2.67 -6.49 -0.93
CA LEU A 106 -2.11 -5.71 0.17
C LEU A 106 -2.90 -5.95 1.45
N GLY A 107 -2.19 -6.05 2.56
CA GLY A 107 -2.75 -6.31 3.87
C GLY A 107 -2.05 -5.53 4.98
N LEU A 108 -2.73 -5.40 6.10
CA LEU A 108 -2.13 -5.00 7.37
C LEU A 108 -1.70 -6.25 8.13
N GLU A 109 -0.43 -6.36 8.50
CA GLU A 109 0.02 -7.32 9.50
C GLU A 109 0.15 -6.64 10.87
N SER A 110 -0.52 -7.20 11.87
CA SER A 110 -0.39 -6.81 13.27
C SER A 110 -0.49 -8.04 14.17
N ASP A 111 0.41 -8.14 15.15
CA ASP A 111 0.47 -9.25 16.11
C ASP A 111 0.46 -10.66 15.47
N GLY A 112 1.09 -10.79 14.29
CA GLY A 112 1.17 -12.05 13.53
C GLY A 112 -0.09 -12.42 12.73
N LEU A 113 -1.12 -11.58 12.74
CA LEU A 113 -2.32 -11.72 11.93
C LEU A 113 -2.30 -10.76 10.75
N ILE A 114 -2.76 -11.23 9.59
CA ILE A 114 -2.85 -10.42 8.37
C ILE A 114 -4.32 -10.18 8.03
N THR A 115 -4.70 -8.90 7.98
CA THR A 115 -5.97 -8.44 7.43
C THR A 115 -5.75 -7.98 6.00
N TRP A 116 -6.27 -8.72 5.02
CA TRP A 116 -6.18 -8.36 3.59
C TRP A 116 -7.13 -7.22 3.26
N LEU A 117 -6.63 -6.14 2.66
CA LEU A 117 -7.38 -4.88 2.50
C LEU A 117 -7.83 -4.62 1.08
N THR A 118 -6.94 -4.83 0.12
CA THR A 118 -7.21 -4.53 -1.29
C THR A 118 -6.40 -5.42 -2.21
N GLU A 119 -6.95 -5.69 -3.36
CA GLU A 119 -6.31 -6.43 -4.44
C GLU A 119 -6.00 -5.48 -5.59
N LEU A 120 -4.74 -5.46 -6.00
CA LEU A 120 -4.21 -4.73 -7.14
C LEU A 120 -4.19 -5.67 -8.34
N ASN A 121 -4.92 -5.32 -9.39
CA ASN A 121 -4.98 -6.08 -10.63
C ASN A 121 -4.30 -5.27 -11.75
N PHE A 122 -3.27 -5.87 -12.35
CA PHE A 122 -2.46 -5.30 -13.42
C PHE A 122 -2.84 -5.96 -14.74
N SER A 123 -3.51 -5.22 -15.62
CA SER A 123 -3.86 -5.67 -16.97
C SER A 123 -2.98 -4.98 -18.02
N PRO A 124 -2.63 -5.63 -19.14
CA PRO A 124 -1.98 -4.94 -20.25
C PRO A 124 -2.77 -3.69 -20.67
N ALA A 125 -2.08 -2.57 -20.84
CA ALA A 125 -2.63 -1.29 -21.28
C ALA A 125 -2.58 -1.14 -22.81
#